data_AF-A0A133VP72-F1
#
_entry.id   AF-A0A133VP72-F1
#
_cell.length_a   1.000
_cell.length_b   1.000
_cell.length_c   1.000
_cell.angle_alpha   90.00
_cell.angle_beta   90.00
_cell.angle_gamma   90.00
#
_symmetry.space_group_name_H-M   'P 1'
#
loop_
_entity.id
_entity.type
_entity.pdbx_description
1 polymer ?
#
loop_
_entity_poly.entity_id
_entity_poly.type
_entity_poly.pdbx_seq_one_letter_code
_entity_poly.pdbx_strand_id
1 'polypeptide(L)' 'MISTEAGSMTDVYMKIKRLDEVQTAKMMTGPYDVMAMIEAKELADITGAVIEKIRGIEGVKETTTNIFLE' A
#
# COMPACT_ATOMS: atom_id res chain seq x y z
N MET A 1 -0.16 2.78 4.76
CA MET A 1 0.42 1.75 5.64
C MET A 1 -0.34 0.46 5.43
N ILE A 2 0.35 -0.69 5.39
CA ILE A 2 -0.23 -1.99 5.07
C ILE A 2 0.27 -3.01 6.09
N SER A 3 -0.66 -3.78 6.65
CA SER A 3 -0.37 -4.98 7.46
C SER A 3 -0.73 -6.22 6.66
N THR A 4 0.09 -7.25 6.79
CA THR A 4 0.06 -8.47 6.01
C THR A 4 -0.20 -9.68 6.88
N GLU A 5 -0.59 -10.78 6.25
CA GLU A 5 -0.63 -12.08 6.89
C GLU A 5 0.79 -12.58 7.16
N ALA A 6 0.94 -13.46 8.16
CA ALA A 6 2.23 -14.01 8.54
C ALA A 6 2.87 -14.74 7.35
N GLY A 7 4.08 -14.33 6.96
CA GLY A 7 4.81 -14.90 5.82
C GLY A 7 4.57 -14.20 4.48
N SER A 8 3.55 -13.34 4.36
CA SER A 8 3.18 -12.71 3.08
C SER A 8 3.86 -11.37 2.81
N MET A 9 4.55 -10.81 3.81
CA MET A 9 5.18 -9.48 3.75
C MET A 9 6.02 -9.23 2.49
N THR A 10 6.90 -10.17 2.14
CA THR A 10 7.82 -10.00 1.00
C THR A 10 7.06 -9.98 -0.33
N ASP A 11 6.09 -10.89 -0.50
CA ASP A 11 5.31 -10.99 -1.73
C ASP A 11 4.39 -9.80 -1.92
N VAL A 12 3.72 -9.37 -0.85
CA VAL A 12 2.91 -8.14 -0.83
C VAL A 12 3.76 -6.94 -1.18
N TYR A 13 4.93 -6.78 -0.56
CA TYR A 13 5.87 -5.69 -0.87
C TYR A 13 6.26 -5.66 -2.34
N MET A 14 6.62 -6.81 -2.92
CA MET A 14 7.01 -6.90 -4.33
C MET A 14 5.88 -6.56 -5.29
N LYS A 15 4.64 -6.94 -4.97
CA LYS A 15 3.45 -6.58 -5.76
C LYS A 15 3.17 -5.08 -5.67
N ILE A 16 3.18 -4.49 -4.47
CA ILE A 16 2.96 -3.06 -4.25
C ILE A 16 4.01 -2.22 -4.99
N LYS A 17 5.29 -2.61 -4.91
CA LYS A 17 6.40 -1.88 -5.56
C LYS A 17 6.28 -1.81 -7.10
N ARG A 18 5.50 -2.70 -7.72
CA ARG A 18 5.30 -2.77 -9.17
C ARG A 18 4.10 -1.94 -9.65
N LEU A 19 3.34 -1.33 -8.74
CA LEU A 19 2.24 -0.44 -9.11
C LEU A 19 2.81 0.89 -9.58
N ASP A 20 2.36 1.35 -10.74
CA ASP A 20 2.85 2.59 -11.36
C ASP A 20 2.54 3.84 -10.50
N GLU A 21 1.48 3.77 -9.69
CA GLU A 21 1.05 4.87 -8.81
C GLU A 21 1.89 4.97 -7.52
N VAL A 22 2.73 3.98 -7.24
CA VAL A 22 3.55 3.92 -6.02
C VAL A 22 4.90 4.60 -6.25
N GLN A 23 5.06 5.79 -5.67
CA GLN A 23 6.32 6.53 -5.68
C GLN A 23 7.41 5.83 -4.85
N THR A 24 7.02 5.22 -3.72
CA THR A 24 7.96 4.51 -2.85
C THR A 24 7.24 3.44 -2.06
N ALA A 25 7.87 2.27 -1.95
CA ALA A 25 7.49 1.23 -1.01
C ALA A 25 8.70 0.80 -0.17
N LYS A 26 8.47 0.56 1.13
CA LYS A 26 9.46 0.04 2.08
C LYS A 26 8.83 -1.01 2.98
N MET A 27 9.56 -2.09 3.22
CA MET A 27 9.26 -3.02 4.31
C MET A 27 9.66 -2.38 5.63
N MET A 28 8.84 -2.57 6.66
CA MET A 28 9.07 -1.97 7.97
C MET A 28 8.98 -3.02 9.07
N THR A 29 9.73 -2.79 10.15
CA THR A 29 9.57 -3.51 11.41
C THR A 29 8.74 -2.64 12.35
N GLY A 30 7.58 -3.10 12.78
CA GLY A 30 6.69 -2.32 13.64
C GLY A 30 5.23 -2.80 13.58
N PRO A 31 4.25 -1.93 13.88
CA PRO A 31 2.83 -2.30 13.83
C PRO A 31 2.28 -2.53 12.41
N TYR A 32 3.08 -2.16 11.40
CA TYR A 32 2.78 -2.34 9.98
C TYR A 32 3.97 -3.00 9.29
N ASP A 33 3.69 -3.75 8.24
CA ASP A 33 4.71 -4.49 7.50
C ASP A 33 5.22 -3.72 6.29
N VAL A 34 4.35 -2.95 5.61
CA VAL A 34 4.73 -2.19 4.41
C VAL A 34 4.24 -0.75 4.49
N MET A 35 5.15 0.20 4.22
CA MET A 35 4.82 1.58 3.92
C MET A 35 4.81 1.74 2.39
N ALA A 36 3.75 2.35 1.86
CA ALA A 36 3.67 2.80 0.48
C ALA A 36 3.31 4.28 0.45
N MET A 37 4.03 5.04 -0.37
CA MET A 37 3.77 6.44 -0.69
C MET A 37 3.24 6.50 -2.11
N ILE A 38 2.07 7.09 -2.27
CA ILE A 38 1.30 7.16 -3.51
C ILE A 38 1.06 8.64 -3.80
N GLU A 39 1.21 9.03 -5.05
CA GLU A 39 0.91 10.38 -5.51
C GLU A 39 -0.15 10.30 -6.59
N ALA A 40 -1.20 11.11 -6.46
CA ALA A 40 -2.26 11.19 -7.45
C ALA A 40 -2.76 12.64 -7.55
N LYS A 41 -3.37 12.97 -8.69
CA LYS A 41 -3.89 14.32 -8.96
C LYS A 41 -5.20 14.57 -8.22
N GLU A 42 -6.05 13.56 -8.13
CA GLU A 42 -7.35 13.64 -7.50
C GLU A 42 -7.48 12.61 -6.37
N LEU A 43 -8.21 12.97 -5.30
CA LEU A 43 -8.44 12.05 -4.17
C LEU A 43 -9.19 10.76 -4.60
N ALA A 44 -10.03 10.87 -5.63
CA ALA A 44 -10.76 9.74 -6.19
C ALA A 44 -9.81 8.68 -6.79
N ASP A 45 -8.68 9.12 -7.37
CA ASP A 45 -7.68 8.23 -7.95
C ASP A 45 -6.97 7.41 -6.85
N ILE A 46 -6.73 8.03 -5.68
CA ILE A 46 -6.14 7.35 -4.51
C ILE A 46 -7.10 6.29 -3.98
N THR A 47 -8.34 6.69 -3.72
CA THR A 47 -9.29 5.86 -2.97
C THR A 47 -9.87 4.71 -3.78
N GLY A 48 -10.20 4.94 -5.05
CA GLY A 48 -10.75 3.92 -5.92
C GLY A 48 -9.69 3.00 -6.52
N ALA A 49 -8.73 3.55 -7.26
CA ALA A 49 -7.83 2.70 -8.05
C ALA A 49 -6.72 2.07 -7.22
N VAL A 50 -6.00 2.86 -6.41
CA VAL A 50 -4.76 2.38 -5.80
C VAL A 50 -5.02 1.61 -4.51
N ILE A 51 -5.90 2.11 -3.63
CA ILE A 51 -6.22 1.41 -2.39
C ILE A 51 -6.92 0.08 -2.65
N GLU A 52 -7.88 0.01 -3.59
CA GLU A 52 -8.56 -1.25 -3.90
C GLU A 52 -7.59 -2.26 -4.53
N LYS A 53 -6.71 -1.83 -5.43
CA LYS A 53 -5.64 -2.69 -5.97
C LYS A 53 -4.78 -3.26 -4.84
N ILE A 54 -4.35 -2.43 -3.90
CA ILE A 54 -3.51 -2.87 -2.77
C ILE A 54 -4.29 -3.84 -1.87
N ARG A 55 -5.54 -3.53 -1.51
CA ARG A 55 -6.37 -4.40 -0.67
C ARG A 55 -6.70 -5.73 -1.33
N GLY A 56 -6.76 -5.78 -2.67
CA GLY A 56 -6.96 -7.01 -3.44
C GLY A 56 -5.71 -7.89 -3.55
N ILE A 57 -4.54 -7.43 -3.10
CA ILE A 57 -3.34 -8.26 -3.07
C ILE A 57 -3.51 -9.35 -2.02
N GLU A 58 -3.45 -10.60 -2.46
CA GLU A 58 -3.40 -11.77 -1.57
C GLU A 58 -2.29 -11.61 -0.51
N GLY A 59 -2.66 -11.84 0.75
CA GLY A 59 -1.80 -11.66 1.91
C GLY A 59 -1.87 -10.26 2.54
N VAL A 60 -2.61 -9.30 1.97
CA VAL A 60 -2.93 -8.04 2.64
C VAL A 60 -4.08 -8.26 3.63
N LYS A 61 -3.82 -7.91 4.90
CA LYS A 61 -4.80 -8.04 5.99
C LYS A 61 -5.53 -6.74 6.25
N GLU A 62 -4.79 -5.63 6.31
CA GLU A 62 -5.35 -4.33 6.66
C GLU A 62 -4.54 -3.21 6.00
N THR A 63 -5.20 -2.09 5.72
CA THR A 63 -4.56 -0.87 5.21
C THR A 63 -5.01 0.35 6.00
N THR A 64 -4.07 1.16 6.45
CA THR A 64 -4.32 2.49 7.01
C THR A 64 -3.79 3.53 6.02
N THR A 65 -4.69 4.38 5.51
CA THR A 65 -4.35 5.40 4.52
C THR A 65 -4.28 6.77 5.21
N ASN A 66 -3.10 7.38 5.15
CA ASN A 66 -2.90 8.76 5.58
C ASN A 66 -2.90 9.64 4.34
N ILE A 67 -3.78 10.65 4.30
CA ILE A 67 -3.90 11.57 3.18
C ILE A 67 -3.37 12.93 3.64
N PHE A 68 -2.46 13.48 2.85
CA PHE A 68 -2.02 14.87 2.99
C PHE A 68 -2.76 15.70 1.94
N LEU A 69 -3.42 16.78 2.37
CA LEU A 69 -4.13 17.73 1.51
C LEU A 69 -3.37 19.06 1.58
N GLU A 70 -3.03 19.62 0.42
CA GLU A 70 -2.50 20.98 0.28
C GLU A 70 -3.55 21.89 -0.36
#